data_AF-A0A9X9LDK2-F1
#
_entry.id   AF-A0A9X9LDK2-F1
#
_cell.length_a   1.000
_cell.length_b   1.000
_cell.length_c   1.000
_cell.angle_alpha   90.00
_cell.angle_beta   90.00
_cell.angle_gamma   90.00
#
_symmetry.space_group_name_H-M   'P 1'
#
loop_
_entity.id
_entity.type
_entity.pdbx_description
1 polymer ?
#
loop_
_entity_poly.entity_id
_entity_poly.type
_entity_poly.pdbx_seq_one_letter_code
_entity_poly.pdbx_strand_id
1 'polypeptide(L)'
;EKEPILRSPTHLSGSHKLYVWPHHQAGTPEPRGDTRGVRPGEGGRADPTGWSQLPAPPRLPRVVSSWIERRKVQSEKANLMILFDKYLPTCLDKLRLGLKKIAPVPEVTVTQTVLYLLECLLTERNAPPDSPKELYELYFVFACFWAFGGAVFQDQLVDYRVEFSKWWVNEFKTIKFPSQGTIFDYYIDPDTKKFLPWTDKVPAFELDPDVPLQASLVHTTETIRIRYFMDLLMEKSWPLMLVGNAGTGKSVLLGDKLDSLNTDDYLVQAVPFNFYTTSAMLQAVLEKPLEKKSGRNYGPPGTKKLIYFIDDMNMPEVDKYGTVAPHTLIRQHMDHGHWYDRQKLTLKDIHNCQYVACMNPTSGSFTIDPRLQRHFCVFAVSFPGQEALTTIYSTILAQHLAFRSVPMAVQRISSQLVASALALHRKVTATFLPTAIKFHYVFNLRDLSNIFQGILFSTLEILRTPLDLVRLWLHEAERVYGDKMVDEKDQETLRRVTIAS
;
A
#
# COMPACT_ATOMS: atom_id res chain seq x y z
N GLU A 1 -23.41 39.36 -50.22
CA GLU A 1 -24.53 39.33 -49.25
C GLU A 1 -24.36 38.13 -48.33
N LYS A 2 -24.60 38.11 -47.02
CA LYS A 2 -24.71 39.09 -45.92
C LYS A 2 -24.57 38.20 -44.66
N GLU A 3 -23.91 38.68 -43.60
CA GLU A 3 -24.01 38.12 -42.24
C GLU A 3 -25.47 38.06 -41.76
N PRO A 4 -25.77 37.23 -40.73
CA PRO A 4 -26.11 37.83 -39.42
C PRO A 4 -25.55 37.04 -38.22
N ILE A 5 -24.88 37.70 -37.25
CA ILE A 5 -25.38 38.36 -36.03
C ILE A 5 -25.68 37.42 -34.84
N LEU A 6 -24.92 37.63 -33.76
CA LEU A 6 -25.15 37.21 -32.37
C LEU A 6 -26.57 37.52 -31.86
N ARG A 7 -27.16 36.59 -31.11
CA ARG A 7 -28.03 36.92 -29.96
C ARG A 7 -27.79 35.98 -28.78
N SER A 8 -27.61 36.59 -27.61
CA SER A 8 -27.61 35.99 -26.27
C SER A 8 -29.00 35.45 -25.88
N PRO A 9 -29.05 34.60 -24.84
CA PRO A 9 -29.92 34.94 -23.71
C PRO A 9 -29.24 34.77 -22.34
N THR A 10 -29.23 35.90 -21.62
CA THR A 10 -29.48 36.09 -20.19
C THR A 10 -29.64 34.88 -19.25
N HIS A 11 -28.81 34.91 -18.19
CA HIS A 11 -29.11 34.61 -16.77
C HIS A 11 -30.04 33.43 -16.43
N LEU A 12 -29.42 32.34 -15.95
CA LEU A 12 -29.95 31.55 -14.83
C LEU A 12 -28.82 31.30 -13.84
N SER A 13 -28.84 32.04 -12.73
CA SER A 13 -27.94 31.84 -11.60
C SER A 13 -28.29 30.54 -10.87
N GLY A 14 -27.62 29.45 -11.24
CA GLY A 14 -27.59 28.20 -10.49
C GLY A 14 -26.29 28.11 -9.70
N SER A 15 -26.35 28.41 -8.40
CA SER A 15 -25.25 28.27 -7.46
C SER A 15 -24.82 26.80 -7.32
N HIS A 16 -23.78 26.38 -8.05
CA HIS A 16 -23.05 25.15 -7.76
C HIS A 16 -22.16 25.36 -6.54
N LYS A 17 -22.65 25.01 -5.35
CA LYS A 17 -21.82 24.79 -4.17
C LYS A 17 -21.08 23.47 -4.32
N LEU A 18 -19.87 23.52 -4.89
CA LEU A 18 -18.88 22.47 -4.70
C LEU A 18 -18.29 22.62 -3.30
N TYR A 19 -18.60 21.68 -2.42
CA TYR A 19 -18.04 21.63 -1.07
C TYR A 19 -16.59 21.15 -1.15
N VAL A 20 -15.66 22.11 -1.07
CA VAL A 20 -14.25 21.87 -0.75
C VAL A 20 -14.13 21.78 0.77
N TRP A 21 -13.63 20.67 1.29
CA TRP A 21 -13.31 20.54 2.72
C TRP A 21 -12.06 21.38 3.05
N PRO A 22 -12.12 22.35 3.96
CA PRO A 22 -10.93 23.10 4.38
C PRO A 22 -10.11 22.30 5.39
N HIS A 23 -8.78 22.38 5.25
CA HIS A 23 -7.84 22.02 6.30
C HIS A 23 -8.09 22.89 7.55
N HIS A 24 -8.45 22.26 8.67
CA HIS A 24 -8.33 22.86 9.99
C HIS A 24 -7.62 21.89 10.94
N GLN A 25 -6.40 22.26 11.36
CA GLN A 25 -5.89 21.89 12.68
C GLN A 25 -6.57 22.79 13.70
N ALA A 26 -7.40 22.20 14.58
CA ALA A 26 -7.60 22.58 15.98
C ALA A 26 -8.89 21.92 16.52
N GLY A 27 -8.74 21.20 17.64
CA GLY A 27 -9.82 20.82 18.55
C GLY A 27 -10.77 19.75 18.05
N THR A 28 -10.67 18.55 18.62
CA THR A 28 -11.72 17.51 18.56
C THR A 28 -13.08 18.09 18.96
N PRO A 29 -14.08 18.14 18.05
CA PRO A 29 -15.47 18.22 18.44
C PRO A 29 -15.99 16.77 18.51
N GLU A 30 -16.48 16.36 19.68
CA GLU A 30 -17.27 15.13 19.78
C GLU A 30 -18.40 15.15 18.74
N PRO A 31 -18.57 14.09 17.93
CA PRO A 31 -19.67 14.04 16.99
C PRO A 31 -20.98 13.85 17.77
N ARG A 32 -21.81 14.89 17.81
CA ARG A 32 -23.25 14.72 18.09
C ARG A 32 -23.83 13.90 16.94
N GLY A 33 -23.94 12.59 17.14
CA GLY A 33 -24.53 11.67 16.18
C GLY A 33 -26.01 11.99 15.96
N ASP A 34 -26.40 12.21 14.70
CA ASP A 34 -27.80 12.09 14.28
C ASP A 34 -28.11 10.59 14.20
N THR A 35 -28.60 10.03 15.30
CA THR A 35 -29.06 8.63 15.42
C THR A 35 -30.34 8.45 14.61
N ARG A 36 -30.23 8.33 13.28
CA ARG A 36 -31.34 7.92 12.38
C ARG A 36 -31.06 6.61 11.64
N GLY A 37 -30.21 5.75 12.20
CA GLY A 37 -29.95 4.41 11.66
C GLY A 37 -30.97 3.36 12.14
N VAL A 38 -31.60 3.56 13.29
CA VAL A 38 -32.62 2.66 13.86
C VAL A 38 -33.69 3.53 14.51
N ARG A 39 -34.96 3.34 14.15
CA ARG A 39 -36.05 4.04 14.87
C ARG A 39 -36.17 3.43 16.27
N PRO A 40 -36.28 4.24 17.35
CA PRO A 40 -36.40 3.74 18.73
C PRO A 40 -37.55 2.73 18.97
N GLY A 41 -38.52 2.65 18.05
CA GLY A 41 -39.65 1.70 18.12
C GLY A 41 -39.37 0.28 17.58
N GLU A 42 -38.23 0.01 16.94
CA GLU A 42 -37.90 -1.33 16.42
C GLU A 42 -37.13 -2.23 17.41
N GLY A 43 -36.69 -1.67 18.54
CA GLY A 43 -36.03 -2.43 19.62
C GLY A 43 -36.96 -3.36 20.42
N GLY A 44 -38.27 -3.33 20.16
CA GLY A 44 -39.26 -4.13 20.90
C GLY A 44 -39.33 -5.62 20.52
N ARG A 45 -38.60 -6.07 19.49
CA ARG A 45 -38.57 -7.49 19.07
C ARG A 45 -37.17 -8.10 18.92
N ALA A 46 -36.12 -7.32 19.07
CA ALA A 46 -34.75 -7.80 19.02
C ALA A 46 -34.07 -7.32 20.30
N ASP A 47 -33.77 -8.25 21.20
CA ASP A 47 -32.93 -7.98 22.37
C ASP A 47 -31.58 -7.47 21.86
N PRO A 48 -31.21 -6.20 22.05
CA PRO A 48 -29.87 -5.76 21.74
C PRO A 48 -28.97 -6.40 22.81
N THR A 49 -28.32 -7.51 22.46
CA THR A 49 -27.23 -8.05 23.26
C THR A 49 -26.08 -7.04 23.21
N GLY A 50 -26.09 -6.11 24.16
CA GLY A 50 -25.04 -5.11 24.33
C GLY A 50 -23.76 -5.82 24.74
N TRP A 51 -22.87 -6.03 23.79
CA TRP A 51 -21.50 -6.44 24.10
C TRP A 51 -20.73 -5.22 24.58
N SER A 52 -20.81 -4.92 25.88
CA SER A 52 -19.82 -4.05 26.50
C SER A 52 -18.49 -4.81 26.51
N GLN A 53 -17.44 -4.21 25.94
CA GLN A 53 -16.07 -4.64 26.21
C GLN A 53 -15.75 -4.27 27.66
N LEU A 54 -16.31 -5.01 28.62
CA LEU A 54 -15.77 -5.05 29.98
C LEU A 54 -14.30 -5.50 29.87
N PRO A 55 -13.38 -4.97 30.68
CA PRO A 55 -12.01 -5.48 30.73
C PRO A 55 -12.07 -6.90 31.29
N ALA A 56 -12.18 -7.88 30.40
CA ALA A 56 -11.98 -9.27 30.74
C ALA A 56 -10.50 -9.44 31.17
N PRO A 57 -10.20 -10.37 32.10
CA PRO A 57 -8.82 -10.70 32.46
C PRO A 57 -8.00 -10.99 31.19
N PRO A 58 -6.66 -10.85 31.21
CA PRO A 58 -5.82 -11.01 30.03
C PRO A 58 -5.85 -12.47 29.58
N ARG A 59 -6.90 -12.81 28.84
CA ARG A 59 -7.06 -14.06 28.14
C ARG A 59 -6.69 -13.79 26.70
N LEU A 60 -5.87 -14.68 26.15
CA LEU A 60 -5.57 -14.71 24.73
C LEU A 60 -6.84 -14.46 23.91
N PRO A 61 -6.79 -13.61 22.87
CA PRO A 61 -7.94 -13.43 21.99
C PRO A 61 -8.45 -14.79 21.52
N ARG A 62 -9.76 -15.04 21.57
CA ARG A 62 -10.35 -16.35 21.23
C ARG A 62 -9.92 -16.87 19.86
N VAL A 63 -9.66 -15.96 18.92
CA VAL A 63 -9.14 -16.25 17.57
C VAL A 63 -7.78 -16.96 17.67
N VAL A 64 -6.91 -16.52 18.56
CA VAL A 64 -5.59 -17.13 18.80
C VAL A 64 -5.75 -18.53 19.39
N SER A 65 -6.57 -18.69 20.44
CA SER A 65 -6.81 -20.00 21.05
C SER A 65 -7.36 -21.02 20.05
N SER A 66 -8.38 -20.65 19.27
CA SER A 66 -8.96 -21.52 18.24
C SER A 66 -7.95 -21.86 17.14
N TRP A 67 -7.07 -20.94 16.78
CA TRP A 67 -6.03 -21.18 15.79
C TRP A 67 -4.96 -22.15 16.32
N ILE A 68 -4.53 -22.01 17.58
CA ILE A 68 -3.58 -22.93 18.22
C ILE A 68 -4.16 -24.34 18.27
N GLU A 69 -5.45 -24.48 18.58
CA GLU A 69 -6.13 -25.78 18.62
C GLU A 69 -6.07 -26.53 17.28
N ARG A 70 -6.11 -25.82 16.15
CA ARG A 70 -6.01 -26.40 14.80
C ARG A 70 -4.63 -26.95 14.45
N ARG A 71 -3.57 -26.58 15.18
CA ARG A 71 -2.23 -27.14 14.98
C ARG A 71 -2.22 -28.63 15.30
N LYS A 72 -1.33 -29.40 14.67
CA LYS A 72 -1.27 -30.86 14.88
C LYS A 72 -0.29 -31.24 16.00
N VAL A 73 0.83 -30.54 16.09
CA VAL A 73 1.95 -30.88 16.98
C VAL A 73 1.73 -30.30 18.37
N GLN A 74 1.77 -31.15 19.42
CA GLN A 74 1.45 -30.72 20.79
C GLN A 74 2.56 -29.85 21.41
N SER A 75 3.83 -30.14 21.11
CA SER A 75 4.99 -29.33 21.56
C SER A 75 4.94 -27.91 20.97
N GLU A 76 4.60 -27.79 19.68
CA GLU A 76 4.35 -26.52 19.00
C GLU A 76 3.23 -25.73 19.70
N LYS A 77 2.09 -26.36 20.01
CA LYS A 77 0.98 -25.70 20.73
C LYS A 77 1.42 -25.11 22.06
N ALA A 78 2.13 -25.90 22.87
CA ALA A 78 2.59 -25.47 24.18
C ALA A 78 3.56 -24.28 24.07
N ASN A 79 4.51 -24.34 23.14
CA ASN A 79 5.45 -23.25 22.90
C ASN A 79 4.74 -21.98 22.42
N LEU A 80 3.82 -22.10 21.45
CA LEU A 80 3.08 -20.96 20.91
C LEU A 80 2.18 -20.31 21.96
N MET A 81 1.51 -21.07 22.83
CA MET A 81 0.71 -20.49 23.93
C MET A 81 1.57 -19.60 24.84
N ILE A 82 2.75 -20.10 25.26
CA ILE A 82 3.69 -19.32 26.08
C ILE A 82 4.16 -18.06 25.36
N LEU A 83 4.46 -18.15 24.06
CA LEU A 83 4.91 -17.01 23.27
C LEU A 83 3.82 -15.96 23.08
N PHE A 84 2.58 -16.37 22.80
CA PHE A 84 1.49 -15.41 22.70
C PHE A 84 1.22 -14.71 24.04
N ASP A 85 1.23 -15.43 25.17
CA ASP A 85 1.06 -14.82 26.49
C ASP A 85 2.20 -13.84 26.83
N LYS A 86 3.42 -14.15 26.41
CA LYS A 86 4.61 -13.32 26.66
C LYS A 86 4.63 -12.03 25.83
N TYR A 87 4.31 -12.12 24.53
CA TYR A 87 4.55 -11.02 23.58
C TYR A 87 3.30 -10.22 23.23
N LEU A 88 2.15 -10.89 23.04
CA LEU A 88 0.97 -10.27 22.43
C LEU A 88 0.35 -9.15 23.30
N PRO A 89 0.13 -9.31 24.61
CA PRO A 89 -0.47 -8.27 25.44
C PRO A 89 0.35 -6.96 25.44
N THR A 90 1.65 -7.05 25.67
CA THR A 90 2.57 -5.89 25.70
C THR A 90 2.60 -5.16 24.34
N CYS A 91 2.57 -5.91 23.24
CA CYS A 91 2.51 -5.31 21.90
C CYS A 91 1.17 -4.62 21.62
N LEU A 92 0.04 -5.18 22.07
CA LEU A 92 -1.28 -4.56 21.94
C LEU A 92 -1.38 -3.28 22.77
N ASP A 93 -0.84 -3.26 23.99
CA ASP A 93 -0.84 -2.04 24.82
C ASP A 93 0.02 -0.94 24.20
N LYS A 94 1.19 -1.29 23.66
CA LYS A 94 2.03 -0.32 22.92
C LYS A 94 1.31 0.25 21.70
N LEU A 95 0.57 -0.61 20.97
CA LEU A 95 -0.22 -0.22 19.81
C LEU A 95 -1.33 0.78 20.16
N ARG A 96 -1.95 0.64 21.34
CA ARG A 96 -3.01 1.53 21.83
C ARG A 96 -2.47 2.89 22.29
N LEU A 97 -1.32 2.89 22.94
CA LEU A 97 -0.83 4.05 23.71
C LEU A 97 0.20 4.92 22.99
N GLY A 98 0.85 4.45 21.91
CA GLY A 98 2.02 5.18 21.40
C GLY A 98 2.42 4.99 19.95
N LEU A 99 1.65 4.29 19.10
CA LEU A 99 2.01 4.12 17.69
C LEU A 99 0.94 4.68 16.77
N LYS A 100 1.35 5.59 15.89
CA LYS A 100 0.49 6.07 14.80
C LYS A 100 0.64 5.14 13.60
N LYS A 101 -0.49 4.68 13.08
CA LYS A 101 -0.57 3.83 11.88
C LYS A 101 -0.93 4.67 10.67
N ILE A 102 -0.54 4.21 9.48
CA ILE A 102 -0.81 4.92 8.23
C ILE A 102 -2.31 5.07 7.94
N ALA A 103 -3.09 4.09 8.39
CA ALA A 103 -4.54 4.10 8.40
C ALA A 103 -5.02 3.44 9.70
N PRO A 104 -6.27 3.70 10.13
CA PRO A 104 -6.85 2.95 11.23
C PRO A 104 -6.84 1.44 10.88
N VAL A 105 -6.18 0.65 11.73
CA VAL A 105 -6.13 -0.82 11.60
C VAL A 105 -6.64 -1.42 12.92
N PRO A 106 -7.72 -2.22 12.90
CA PRO A 106 -8.24 -2.90 14.08
C PRO A 106 -7.20 -3.83 14.72
N GLU A 107 -7.26 -3.99 16.04
CA GLU A 107 -6.37 -4.89 16.78
C GLU A 107 -6.51 -6.35 16.34
N VAL A 108 -7.73 -6.76 15.99
CA VAL A 108 -8.00 -8.10 15.45
C VAL A 108 -7.27 -8.34 14.13
N THR A 109 -7.16 -7.32 13.27
CA THR A 109 -6.43 -7.42 11.99
C THR A 109 -4.95 -7.65 12.22
N VAL A 110 -4.34 -6.91 13.17
CA VAL A 110 -2.93 -7.08 13.53
C VAL A 110 -2.70 -8.48 14.12
N THR A 111 -3.59 -8.93 15.00
CA THR A 111 -3.52 -10.28 15.59
C THR A 111 -3.65 -11.35 14.50
N GLN A 112 -4.58 -11.21 13.56
CA GLN A 112 -4.74 -12.14 12.43
C GLN A 112 -3.51 -12.13 11.52
N THR A 113 -2.89 -10.97 11.29
CA THR A 113 -1.64 -10.86 10.53
C THR A 113 -0.52 -11.67 11.17
N VAL A 114 -0.38 -11.66 12.51
CA VAL A 114 0.57 -12.53 13.22
C VAL A 114 0.30 -14.01 12.91
N LEU A 115 -0.97 -14.43 12.97
CA LEU A 115 -1.36 -15.82 12.70
C LEU A 115 -1.02 -16.23 11.27
N TYR A 116 -1.40 -15.41 10.28
CA TYR A 116 -1.13 -15.70 8.87
C TYR A 116 0.38 -15.75 8.58
N LEU A 117 1.16 -14.83 9.14
CA LEU A 117 2.62 -14.87 9.01
C LEU A 117 3.22 -16.12 9.66
N LEU A 118 2.73 -16.54 10.82
CA LEU A 118 3.19 -17.77 11.48
C LEU A 118 2.83 -19.02 10.67
N GLU A 119 1.71 -19.05 9.96
CA GLU A 119 1.41 -20.14 9.03
C GLU A 119 2.37 -20.20 7.83
N CYS A 120 2.79 -19.04 7.34
CA CYS A 120 3.77 -18.97 6.26
C CYS A 120 5.19 -19.32 6.71
N LEU A 121 5.56 -18.95 7.95
CA LEU A 121 6.93 -19.10 8.45
C LEU A 121 7.19 -20.45 9.14
N LEU A 122 6.23 -20.96 9.92
CA LEU A 122 6.33 -22.25 10.64
C LEU A 122 5.97 -23.42 9.72
N THR A 123 6.77 -23.62 8.69
CA THR A 123 6.70 -24.76 7.79
C THR A 123 7.62 -25.88 8.27
N GLU A 124 7.38 -27.11 7.83
CA GLU A 124 8.23 -28.28 8.17
C GLU A 124 9.70 -28.07 7.79
N ARG A 125 9.97 -27.30 6.73
CA ARG A 125 11.33 -26.92 6.31
C ARG A 125 11.99 -25.94 7.29
N ASN A 126 11.22 -24.98 7.80
CA ASN A 126 11.76 -23.90 8.60
C ASN A 126 11.84 -24.24 10.08
N ALA A 127 10.81 -24.88 10.61
CA ALA A 127 10.70 -25.33 11.98
C ALA A 127 10.07 -26.75 11.99
N PRO A 128 10.90 -27.80 11.79
CA PRO A 128 10.45 -29.19 11.91
C PRO A 128 9.74 -29.45 13.25
N PRO A 129 8.86 -30.46 13.32
CA PRO A 129 8.26 -30.88 14.59
C PRO A 129 9.33 -31.09 15.67
N ASP A 130 9.03 -30.67 16.90
CA ASP A 130 9.93 -30.75 18.07
C ASP A 130 11.23 -29.92 17.94
N SER A 131 11.20 -28.88 17.12
CA SER A 131 12.27 -27.87 17.08
C SER A 131 12.51 -27.22 18.44
N PRO A 132 13.73 -26.71 18.69
CA PRO A 132 14.04 -25.97 19.91
C PRO A 132 13.09 -24.79 20.12
N LYS A 133 12.77 -24.50 21.38
CA LYS A 133 11.91 -23.36 21.75
C LYS A 133 12.41 -22.03 21.19
N GLU A 134 13.74 -21.88 21.15
CA GLU A 134 14.44 -20.71 20.60
C GLU A 134 14.12 -20.47 19.12
N LEU A 135 13.97 -21.54 18.33
CA LEU A 135 13.64 -21.44 16.91
C LEU A 135 12.19 -20.99 16.70
N TYR A 136 11.26 -21.53 17.49
CA TYR A 136 9.86 -21.05 17.49
C TYR A 136 9.78 -19.60 17.92
N GLU A 137 10.52 -19.20 18.96
CA GLU A 137 10.59 -17.83 19.44
C GLU A 137 11.18 -16.87 18.39
N LEU A 138 12.20 -17.30 17.64
CA LEU A 138 12.79 -16.52 16.55
C LEU A 138 11.77 -16.16 15.47
N TYR A 139 11.06 -17.16 14.92
CA TYR A 139 10.04 -16.93 13.90
C TYR A 139 8.82 -16.19 14.46
N PHE A 140 8.45 -16.45 15.70
CA PHE A 140 7.37 -15.75 16.38
C PHE A 140 7.67 -14.26 16.54
N VAL A 141 8.87 -13.92 17.02
CA VAL A 141 9.34 -12.53 17.15
C VAL A 141 9.30 -11.84 15.80
N PHE A 142 9.80 -12.49 14.75
CA PHE A 142 9.80 -11.94 13.40
C PHE A 142 8.39 -11.69 12.85
N ALA A 143 7.47 -12.64 13.00
CA ALA A 143 6.08 -12.45 12.62
C ALA A 143 5.41 -11.32 13.42
N CYS A 144 5.70 -11.25 14.73
CA CYS A 144 5.08 -10.29 15.63
C CYS A 144 5.51 -8.86 15.30
N PHE A 145 6.80 -8.55 15.26
CA PHE A 145 7.22 -7.17 15.02
C PHE A 145 6.84 -6.68 13.61
N TRP A 146 6.77 -7.56 12.61
CA TRP A 146 6.27 -7.20 11.28
C TRP A 146 4.76 -7.04 11.20
N ALA A 147 3.97 -7.81 11.96
CA ALA A 147 2.53 -7.60 12.01
C ALA A 147 2.16 -6.27 12.69
N PHE A 148 2.83 -5.94 13.80
CA PHE A 148 2.59 -4.69 14.54
C PHE A 148 3.23 -3.48 13.87
N GLY A 149 4.46 -3.64 13.37
CA GLY A 149 5.25 -2.59 12.73
C GLY A 149 4.98 -2.41 11.24
N GLY A 150 4.38 -3.40 10.57
CA GLY A 150 4.15 -3.38 9.13
C GLY A 150 3.23 -2.25 8.69
N ALA A 151 2.23 -1.88 9.50
CA ALA A 151 1.32 -0.77 9.24
C ALA A 151 1.80 0.59 9.78
N VAL A 152 2.97 0.63 10.43
CA VAL A 152 3.57 1.85 10.98
C VAL A 152 4.30 2.61 9.87
N PHE A 153 4.23 3.94 9.93
CA PHE A 153 4.79 4.81 8.90
C PHE A 153 5.58 5.97 9.51
N GLN A 154 6.40 6.58 8.67
CA GLN A 154 7.06 7.85 8.98
C GLN A 154 6.09 9.01 8.76
N ASP A 155 5.81 9.76 9.83
CA ASP A 155 5.09 11.03 9.75
C ASP A 155 6.07 12.19 9.46
N GLN A 156 5.56 13.41 9.22
CA GLN A 156 6.40 14.58 8.92
C GLN A 156 7.43 14.90 10.02
N LEU A 157 7.10 14.61 11.28
CA LEU A 157 7.92 14.96 12.45
C LEU A 157 8.60 13.74 13.10
N VAL A 158 7.97 12.56 13.03
CA VAL A 158 8.36 11.39 13.81
C VAL A 158 8.37 10.15 12.92
N ASP A 159 9.47 9.42 13.00
CA ASP A 159 9.56 8.08 12.42
C ASP A 159 9.14 7.03 13.45
N TYR A 160 7.85 6.66 13.40
CA TYR A 160 7.29 5.67 14.31
C TYR A 160 7.86 4.26 14.09
N ARG A 161 8.47 3.96 12.92
CA ARG A 161 9.15 2.67 12.72
C ARG A 161 10.43 2.62 13.55
N VAL A 162 11.20 3.71 13.57
CA VAL A 162 12.41 3.82 14.41
C VAL A 162 12.04 3.80 15.89
N GLU A 163 10.98 4.51 16.30
CA GLU A 163 10.51 4.48 17.69
C GLU A 163 10.06 3.10 18.13
N PHE A 164 9.31 2.39 17.27
CA PHE A 164 8.90 1.01 17.53
C PHE A 164 10.10 0.08 17.64
N SER A 165 11.09 0.22 16.74
CA SER A 165 12.32 -0.57 16.78
C SER A 165 13.08 -0.35 18.09
N LYS A 166 13.24 0.89 18.53
CA LYS A 166 13.91 1.22 19.80
C LYS A 166 13.18 0.64 21.00
N TRP A 167 11.85 0.77 21.02
CA TRP A 167 11.02 0.19 22.06
C TRP A 167 11.14 -1.34 22.10
N TRP A 168 11.04 -2.00 20.94
CA TRP A 168 11.10 -3.47 20.84
C TRP A 168 12.40 -4.04 21.41
N VAL A 169 13.55 -3.45 21.03
CA VAL A 169 14.88 -3.91 21.50
C VAL A 169 15.07 -3.67 23.00
N ASN A 170 14.46 -2.62 23.56
CA ASN A 170 14.54 -2.34 25.00
C ASN A 170 13.65 -3.28 25.82
N GLU A 171 12.44 -3.56 25.33
CA GLU A 171 11.44 -4.38 26.00
C GLU A 171 11.80 -5.87 25.93
N PHE A 172 12.17 -6.37 24.75
CA PHE A 172 12.40 -7.79 24.50
C PHE A 172 13.89 -8.08 24.27
N LYS A 173 14.54 -8.68 25.28
CA LYS A 173 15.99 -8.97 25.28
C LYS A 173 16.35 -10.41 24.88
N THR A 174 15.35 -11.28 24.70
CA THR A 174 15.58 -12.72 24.45
C THR A 174 16.25 -12.98 23.10
N ILE A 175 15.72 -12.36 22.04
CA ILE A 175 16.29 -12.46 20.69
C ILE A 175 17.16 -11.23 20.44
N LYS A 176 18.43 -11.46 20.12
CA LYS A 176 19.40 -10.38 19.84
C LYS A 176 19.37 -9.99 18.38
N PHE A 177 19.35 -8.69 18.12
CA PHE A 177 19.46 -8.10 16.80
C PHE A 177 20.87 -7.54 16.59
N PRO A 178 21.36 -7.46 15.34
CA PRO A 178 22.61 -6.76 15.06
C PRO A 178 22.52 -5.28 15.46
N SER A 179 23.65 -4.68 15.82
CA SER A 179 23.69 -3.33 16.42
C SER A 179 23.48 -2.19 15.42
N GLN A 180 23.57 -2.46 14.12
CA GLN A 180 23.39 -1.45 13.08
C GLN A 180 21.94 -1.43 12.59
N GLY A 181 21.40 -0.25 12.29
CA GLY A 181 20.04 -0.11 11.76
C GLY A 181 18.92 -0.45 12.76
N THR A 182 17.78 -0.83 12.21
CA THR A 182 16.51 -1.14 12.88
C THR A 182 16.18 -2.63 12.78
N ILE A 183 15.24 -3.11 13.59
CA ILE A 183 14.77 -4.51 13.51
C ILE A 183 14.17 -4.87 12.15
N PHE A 184 13.70 -3.87 11.38
CA PHE A 184 13.11 -4.06 10.06
C PHE A 184 14.16 -4.22 8.95
N ASP A 185 15.44 -3.91 9.25
CA ASP A 185 16.53 -4.00 8.27
C ASP A 185 17.05 -5.42 8.07
N TYR A 186 16.49 -6.40 8.79
CA TYR A 186 16.93 -7.78 8.78
C TYR A 186 15.84 -8.79 8.38
N TYR A 187 16.25 -9.84 7.69
CA TYR A 187 15.45 -11.04 7.41
C TYR A 187 16.04 -12.26 8.11
N ILE A 188 15.22 -13.30 8.31
CA ILE A 188 15.72 -14.60 8.80
C ILE A 188 16.17 -15.41 7.60
N ASP A 189 17.45 -15.76 7.57
CA ASP A 189 17.98 -16.69 6.60
C ASP A 189 17.48 -18.12 6.89
N PRO A 190 16.82 -18.81 5.94
CA PRO A 190 16.23 -20.12 6.18
C PRO A 190 17.27 -21.21 6.48
N ASP A 191 18.52 -21.05 6.06
CA ASP A 191 19.55 -22.08 6.23
C ASP A 191 20.35 -21.87 7.53
N THR A 192 20.83 -20.65 7.78
CA THR A 192 21.62 -20.33 8.98
C THR A 192 20.77 -19.99 10.20
N LYS A 193 19.47 -19.71 10.02
CA LYS A 193 18.54 -19.26 11.08
C LYS A 193 19.01 -18.00 11.82
N LYS A 194 19.72 -17.12 11.12
CA LYS A 194 20.24 -15.85 11.65
C LYS A 194 19.62 -14.66 10.93
N PHE A 195 19.68 -13.51 11.60
CA PHE A 195 19.31 -12.23 11.01
C PHE A 195 20.40 -11.75 10.06
N LEU A 196 20.07 -11.64 8.77
CA LEU A 196 20.92 -11.07 7.73
C LEU A 196 20.27 -9.80 7.15
N PRO A 197 21.05 -8.82 6.68
CA PRO A 197 20.52 -7.55 6.22
C PRO A 197 19.83 -7.71 4.86
N TRP A 198 18.69 -7.02 4.67
CA TRP A 198 17.95 -7.05 3.40
C TRP A 198 18.74 -6.50 2.20
N THR A 199 19.80 -5.71 2.45
CA THR A 199 20.69 -5.16 1.42
C THR A 199 21.28 -6.25 0.54
N ASP A 200 21.54 -7.42 1.11
CA ASP A 200 22.18 -8.56 0.42
C ASP A 200 21.23 -9.22 -0.60
N LYS A 201 19.92 -8.94 -0.50
CA LYS A 201 18.87 -9.46 -1.39
C LYS A 201 18.42 -8.45 -2.45
N VAL A 202 19.00 -7.25 -2.50
CA VAL A 202 18.64 -6.25 -3.50
C VAL A 202 19.29 -6.65 -4.84
N PRO A 203 18.50 -7.01 -5.87
CA PRO A 203 19.05 -7.33 -7.18
C PRO A 203 19.61 -6.08 -7.84
N ALA A 204 20.60 -6.26 -8.72
CA ALA A 204 21.07 -5.19 -9.59
C ALA A 204 19.94 -4.79 -10.55
N PHE A 205 19.73 -3.49 -10.72
CA PHE A 205 18.76 -2.98 -11.69
C PHE A 205 19.31 -3.10 -13.10
N GLU A 206 18.48 -3.53 -14.04
CA GLU A 206 18.77 -3.54 -15.47
C GLU A 206 17.69 -2.75 -16.19
N LEU A 207 18.11 -1.74 -16.95
CA LEU A 207 17.21 -0.87 -17.72
C LEU A 207 16.76 -1.59 -18.99
N ASP A 208 15.45 -1.81 -19.08
CA ASP A 208 14.79 -2.18 -20.32
C ASP A 208 14.32 -0.91 -21.07
N PRO A 209 14.87 -0.59 -22.25
CA PRO A 209 14.48 0.60 -23.01
C PRO A 209 13.06 0.53 -23.59
N ASP A 210 12.44 -0.65 -23.67
CA ASP A 210 11.10 -0.84 -24.21
C ASP A 210 10.00 -0.64 -23.15
N VAL A 211 10.37 -0.63 -21.86
CA VAL A 211 9.45 -0.44 -20.73
C VAL A 211 9.45 1.02 -20.27
N PRO A 212 8.28 1.69 -20.18
CA PRO A 212 8.20 3.02 -19.60
C PRO A 212 8.73 3.06 -18.16
N LEU A 213 9.44 4.11 -17.80
CA LEU A 213 10.05 4.28 -16.47
C LEU A 213 9.01 4.29 -15.35
N GLN A 214 7.76 4.71 -15.62
CA GLN A 214 6.71 4.67 -14.61
C GLN A 214 6.26 3.23 -14.27
N ALA A 215 6.51 2.28 -15.17
CA ALA A 215 6.25 0.85 -14.98
C ALA A 215 7.51 0.08 -14.53
N SER A 216 8.70 0.64 -14.78
CA SER A 216 9.96 0.05 -14.33
C SER A 216 10.13 0.16 -12.80
N LEU A 217 10.24 -0.98 -12.13
CA LEU A 217 10.46 -1.04 -10.69
C LEU A 217 11.96 -1.16 -10.40
N VAL A 218 12.54 -0.15 -9.77
CA VAL A 218 13.88 -0.28 -9.19
C VAL A 218 13.75 -0.84 -7.77
N HIS A 219 14.28 -2.04 -7.57
CA HIS A 219 14.27 -2.66 -6.25
C HIS A 219 15.17 -1.90 -5.27
N THR A 220 14.54 -1.45 -4.18
CA THR A 220 15.20 -0.92 -2.99
C THR A 220 15.03 -1.90 -1.83
N THR A 221 15.81 -1.70 -0.77
CA THR A 221 15.68 -2.48 0.46
C THR A 221 14.25 -2.51 1.01
N GLU A 222 13.51 -1.40 0.93
CA GLU A 222 12.12 -1.32 1.38
C GLU A 222 11.18 -2.15 0.50
N THR A 223 11.32 -2.07 -0.82
CA THR A 223 10.50 -2.87 -1.74
C THR A 223 10.76 -4.36 -1.60
N ILE A 224 12.01 -4.77 -1.35
CA ILE A 224 12.37 -6.18 -1.14
C ILE A 224 11.75 -6.74 0.14
N ARG A 225 11.71 -5.95 1.23
CA ARG A 225 11.02 -6.34 2.48
C ARG A 225 9.55 -6.65 2.24
N ILE A 226 8.85 -5.73 1.58
CA ILE A 226 7.43 -5.87 1.32
C ILE A 226 7.19 -7.04 0.35
N ARG A 227 8.03 -7.17 -0.69
CA ARG A 227 7.99 -8.27 -1.65
C ARG A 227 8.12 -9.64 -0.98
N TYR A 228 9.00 -9.78 0.00
CA TYR A 228 9.13 -11.02 0.77
C TYR A 228 7.81 -11.44 1.44
N PHE A 229 7.10 -10.50 2.08
CA PHE A 229 5.80 -10.81 2.69
C PHE A 229 4.69 -11.04 1.66
N MET A 230 4.74 -10.32 0.54
CA MET A 230 3.83 -10.55 -0.59
C MET A 230 3.97 -11.99 -1.09
N ASP A 231 5.19 -12.46 -1.33
CA ASP A 231 5.46 -13.82 -1.80
C ASP A 231 4.90 -14.87 -0.83
N LEU A 232 5.22 -14.73 0.45
CA LEU A 232 4.75 -15.66 1.50
C LEU A 232 3.22 -15.72 1.62
N LEU A 233 2.55 -14.57 1.64
CA LEU A 233 1.11 -14.50 1.86
C LEU A 233 0.34 -14.96 0.61
N MET A 234 0.77 -14.56 -0.58
CA MET A 234 0.10 -14.92 -1.84
C MET A 234 0.21 -16.42 -2.15
N GLU A 235 1.33 -17.05 -1.80
CA GLU A 235 1.50 -18.51 -1.93
C GLU A 235 0.43 -19.26 -1.12
N LYS A 236 0.19 -18.84 0.13
CA LYS A 236 -0.85 -19.40 1.01
C LYS A 236 -2.27 -18.89 0.74
N SER A 237 -2.46 -17.99 -0.22
CA SER A 237 -3.75 -17.33 -0.52
C SER A 237 -4.25 -16.37 0.57
N TRP A 238 -3.36 -15.89 1.43
CA TRP A 238 -3.74 -14.93 2.46
C TRP A 238 -3.90 -13.52 1.86
N PRO A 239 -5.02 -12.82 2.11
CA PRO A 239 -5.26 -11.50 1.54
C PRO A 239 -4.27 -10.45 2.04
N LEU A 240 -3.79 -9.62 1.13
CA LEU A 240 -2.80 -8.58 1.39
C LEU A 240 -3.34 -7.20 1.00
N MET A 241 -3.05 -6.19 1.82
CA MET A 241 -3.32 -4.79 1.52
C MET A 241 -2.07 -3.93 1.69
N LEU A 242 -1.65 -3.29 0.60
CA LEU A 242 -0.57 -2.30 0.61
C LEU A 242 -1.17 -0.89 0.78
N VAL A 243 -0.68 -0.14 1.76
CA VAL A 243 -1.18 1.20 2.08
C VAL A 243 -0.06 2.21 1.94
N GLY A 244 -0.26 3.27 1.18
CA GLY A 244 0.76 4.30 1.00
C GLY A 244 0.24 5.51 0.24
N ASN A 245 0.92 6.65 0.36
CA ASN A 245 0.54 7.87 -0.35
C ASN A 245 0.56 7.67 -1.88
N ALA A 246 -0.08 8.57 -2.62
CA ALA A 246 0.01 8.58 -4.07
C ALA A 246 1.47 8.66 -4.54
N GLY A 247 1.84 7.84 -5.52
CA GLY A 247 3.19 7.85 -6.10
C GLY A 247 4.28 7.15 -5.28
N THR A 248 3.96 6.36 -4.25
CA THR A 248 4.96 5.56 -3.50
C THR A 248 5.34 4.23 -4.18
N GLY A 249 4.84 3.94 -5.37
CA GLY A 249 5.17 2.71 -6.12
C GLY A 249 4.39 1.45 -5.70
N LYS A 250 3.34 1.58 -4.87
CA LYS A 250 2.51 0.45 -4.40
C LYS A 250 1.88 -0.40 -5.52
N SER A 251 1.20 0.22 -6.49
CA SER A 251 0.57 -0.51 -7.60
C SER A 251 1.62 -1.10 -8.56
N VAL A 252 2.77 -0.45 -8.71
CA VAL A 252 3.90 -0.96 -9.52
C VAL A 252 4.53 -2.18 -8.85
N LEU A 253 4.75 -2.13 -7.54
CA LEU A 253 5.29 -3.25 -6.76
C LEU A 253 4.37 -4.48 -6.79
N LEU A 254 3.06 -4.27 -6.65
CA LEU A 254 2.08 -5.35 -6.73
C LEU A 254 1.90 -5.87 -8.16
N GLY A 255 1.90 -4.98 -9.16
CA GLY A 255 1.88 -5.33 -10.58
C GLY A 255 3.07 -6.21 -10.97
N ASP A 256 4.30 -5.79 -10.64
CA ASP A 256 5.53 -6.56 -10.88
C ASP A 256 5.46 -7.97 -10.26
N LYS A 257 4.90 -8.08 -9.05
CA LYS A 257 4.68 -9.40 -8.45
C LYS A 257 3.68 -10.24 -9.23
N LEU A 258 2.55 -9.65 -9.62
CA LEU A 258 1.48 -10.34 -10.34
C LEU A 258 1.93 -10.80 -11.73
N ASP A 259 2.73 -9.98 -12.42
CA ASP A 259 3.29 -10.28 -13.74
C ASP A 259 4.36 -11.38 -13.66
N SER A 260 5.06 -11.51 -12.52
CA SER A 260 6.02 -12.60 -12.28
C SER A 260 5.38 -13.97 -12.03
N LEU A 261 4.04 -14.05 -11.86
CA LEU A 261 3.36 -15.32 -11.62
C LEU A 261 3.17 -16.12 -12.91
N ASN A 262 3.26 -17.44 -12.81
CA ASN A 262 3.02 -18.33 -13.94
C ASN A 262 1.56 -18.20 -14.42
N THR A 263 1.37 -17.83 -15.68
CA THR A 263 0.06 -17.64 -16.31
C THR A 263 -0.72 -18.96 -16.48
N ASP A 264 -0.04 -20.10 -16.40
CA ASP A 264 -0.68 -21.42 -16.40
C ASP A 264 -1.34 -21.77 -15.07
N ASP A 265 -0.79 -21.27 -13.95
CA ASP A 265 -1.27 -21.56 -12.60
C ASP A 265 -2.18 -20.44 -12.06
N TYR A 266 -1.92 -19.19 -12.48
CA TYR A 266 -2.60 -18.00 -11.96
C TYR A 266 -3.33 -17.24 -13.06
N LEU A 267 -4.49 -16.70 -12.71
CA LEU A 267 -5.23 -15.73 -13.51
C LEU A 267 -5.36 -14.46 -12.68
N VAL A 268 -5.03 -13.30 -13.25
CA VAL A 268 -5.13 -12.02 -12.55
C VAL A 268 -6.24 -11.18 -13.18
N GLN A 269 -7.15 -10.67 -12.35
CA GLN A 269 -8.18 -9.73 -12.74
C GLN A 269 -7.96 -8.43 -11.98
N ALA A 270 -7.53 -7.39 -12.70
CA ALA A 270 -7.43 -6.04 -12.15
C ALA A 270 -8.84 -5.43 -12.02
N VAL A 271 -9.10 -4.80 -10.88
CA VAL A 271 -10.37 -4.20 -10.50
C VAL A 271 -10.09 -2.82 -9.88
N PRO A 272 -9.82 -1.79 -10.70
CA PRO A 272 -9.61 -0.45 -10.18
C PRO A 272 -10.91 0.11 -9.62
N PHE A 273 -10.87 0.59 -8.38
CA PHE A 273 -12.01 1.29 -7.79
C PHE A 273 -12.00 2.77 -8.15
N ASN A 274 -13.20 3.31 -8.30
CA ASN A 274 -13.43 4.74 -8.45
C ASN A 274 -14.64 5.14 -7.61
N PHE A 275 -14.88 6.45 -7.54
CA PHE A 275 -15.98 7.02 -6.76
C PHE A 275 -17.35 6.39 -7.09
N TYR A 276 -17.62 6.12 -8.37
CA TYR A 276 -18.91 5.59 -8.84
C TYR A 276 -19.00 4.06 -8.84
N THR A 277 -18.02 3.36 -8.29
CA THR A 277 -18.02 1.89 -8.29
C THR A 277 -19.12 1.38 -7.37
N THR A 278 -20.17 0.80 -7.96
CA THR A 278 -21.29 0.19 -7.21
C THR A 278 -21.05 -1.30 -6.96
N SER A 279 -21.79 -1.90 -6.02
CA SER A 279 -21.71 -3.35 -5.79
C SER A 279 -22.16 -4.18 -7.00
N ALA A 280 -23.07 -3.65 -7.85
CA ALA A 280 -23.50 -4.32 -9.07
C ALA A 280 -22.41 -4.30 -10.15
N MET A 281 -21.75 -3.15 -10.34
CA MET A 281 -20.60 -3.02 -11.25
C MET A 281 -19.46 -3.92 -10.81
N LEU A 282 -19.12 -3.91 -9.53
CA LEU A 282 -18.09 -4.77 -8.97
C LEU A 282 -18.41 -6.24 -9.23
N GLN A 283 -19.62 -6.69 -8.93
CA GLN A 283 -20.01 -8.08 -9.15
C GLN A 283 -19.85 -8.50 -10.62
N ALA A 284 -20.27 -7.65 -11.56
CA ALA A 284 -20.13 -7.93 -12.99
C ALA A 284 -18.65 -8.09 -13.40
N VAL A 285 -17.74 -7.28 -12.84
CA VAL A 285 -16.30 -7.39 -13.09
C VAL A 285 -15.73 -8.66 -12.45
N LEU A 286 -16.11 -8.99 -11.21
CA LEU A 286 -15.63 -10.18 -10.51
C LEU A 286 -16.11 -11.47 -11.19
N GLU A 287 -17.31 -11.48 -11.75
CA GLU A 287 -17.89 -12.64 -12.43
C GLU A 287 -17.31 -12.89 -13.83
N LYS A 288 -16.75 -11.87 -14.49
CA LYS A 288 -16.21 -11.97 -15.86
C LYS A 288 -15.19 -13.10 -16.08
N PRO A 289 -14.18 -13.31 -15.21
CA PRO A 289 -13.21 -14.41 -15.36
C PRO A 289 -13.71 -15.77 -14.84
N LEU A 290 -14.94 -15.86 -14.31
CA LEU A 290 -15.45 -17.08 -13.67
C LEU A 290 -16.23 -17.95 -14.65
N GLU A 291 -15.99 -19.25 -14.56
CA GLU A 291 -16.74 -20.28 -15.27
C GLU A 291 -17.60 -21.09 -14.31
N LYS A 292 -18.76 -21.50 -14.80
CA LYS A 292 -19.61 -22.43 -14.07
C LYS A 292 -18.98 -23.82 -14.13
N LYS A 293 -18.58 -24.37 -12.98
CA LYS A 293 -18.00 -25.72 -12.88
C LYS A 293 -19.07 -26.79 -12.78
N SER A 294 -19.94 -26.67 -11.78
CA SER A 294 -21.06 -27.60 -11.56
C SER A 294 -22.09 -26.97 -10.65
N GLY A 295 -23.39 -27.19 -10.91
CA GLY A 295 -24.46 -26.73 -10.03
C GLY A 295 -24.41 -25.23 -9.75
N ARG A 296 -24.08 -24.86 -8.50
CA ARG A 296 -23.91 -23.48 -8.02
C ARG A 296 -22.45 -23.04 -7.92
N ASN A 297 -21.50 -23.91 -8.25
CA ASN A 297 -20.07 -23.68 -8.09
C ASN A 297 -19.49 -22.98 -9.30
N TYR A 298 -18.79 -21.89 -9.05
CA TYR A 298 -18.06 -21.08 -10.01
C TYR A 298 -16.59 -20.96 -9.57
N GLY A 299 -15.72 -20.85 -10.55
CA GLY A 299 -14.30 -20.66 -10.33
C GLY A 299 -13.60 -20.27 -11.62
N PRO A 300 -12.31 -19.90 -11.56
CA PRO A 300 -11.51 -19.63 -12.75
C PRO A 300 -11.46 -20.83 -13.71
N PRO A 301 -11.13 -20.59 -14.99
CA PRO A 301 -10.96 -21.64 -15.98
C PRO A 301 -9.92 -22.69 -15.56
N GLY A 302 -10.20 -23.96 -15.89
CA GLY A 302 -9.35 -25.09 -15.52
C GLY A 302 -9.11 -25.23 -14.01
N THR A 303 -7.84 -25.40 -13.64
CA THR A 303 -7.33 -25.54 -12.27
C THR A 303 -6.61 -24.28 -11.78
N LYS A 304 -6.72 -23.17 -12.51
CA LYS A 304 -6.02 -21.92 -12.18
C LYS A 304 -6.50 -21.33 -10.85
N LYS A 305 -5.69 -20.48 -10.24
CA LYS A 305 -6.05 -19.67 -9.07
C LYS A 305 -6.27 -18.22 -9.50
N LEU A 306 -7.46 -17.68 -9.22
CA LEU A 306 -7.82 -16.31 -9.58
C LEU A 306 -7.36 -15.33 -8.51
N ILE A 307 -6.68 -14.27 -8.93
CA ILE A 307 -6.28 -13.16 -8.08
C ILE A 307 -7.07 -11.93 -8.50
N TYR A 308 -7.91 -11.43 -7.62
CA TYR A 308 -8.52 -10.12 -7.76
C TYR A 308 -7.56 -9.07 -7.21
N PHE A 309 -6.99 -8.26 -8.10
CA PHE A 309 -6.19 -7.11 -7.72
C PHE A 309 -7.08 -5.86 -7.66
N ILE A 310 -7.34 -5.38 -6.45
CA ILE A 310 -8.15 -4.19 -6.21
C ILE A 310 -7.23 -2.99 -5.99
N ASP A 311 -7.28 -2.02 -6.92
CA ASP A 311 -6.56 -0.75 -6.73
C ASP A 311 -7.50 0.29 -6.13
N ASP A 312 -6.93 1.18 -5.30
CA ASP A 312 -7.63 2.27 -4.62
C ASP A 312 -8.88 1.84 -3.82
N MET A 313 -8.70 0.86 -2.93
CA MET A 313 -9.76 0.22 -2.14
C MET A 313 -10.70 1.20 -1.40
N ASN A 314 -10.23 2.40 -1.07
CA ASN A 314 -10.96 3.43 -0.30
C ASN A 314 -11.61 4.54 -1.15
N MET A 315 -11.59 4.42 -2.48
CA MET A 315 -12.20 5.40 -3.39
C MET A 315 -13.73 5.36 -3.57
N PRO A 316 -14.43 4.22 -3.44
CA PRO A 316 -15.87 4.20 -3.67
C PRO A 316 -16.65 5.10 -2.71
N GLU A 317 -17.77 5.64 -3.20
CA GLU A 317 -18.66 6.50 -2.41
C GLU A 317 -19.17 5.81 -1.14
N VAL A 318 -19.18 6.57 -0.04
CA VAL A 318 -19.77 6.17 1.24
C VAL A 318 -21.21 6.64 1.27
N ASP A 319 -22.15 5.72 1.51
CA ASP A 319 -23.56 6.07 1.60
C ASP A 319 -23.89 6.90 2.85
N LYS A 320 -25.15 7.37 2.94
CA LYS A 320 -25.63 8.18 4.08
C LYS A 320 -25.55 7.47 5.44
N TYR A 321 -25.40 6.14 5.44
CA TYR A 321 -25.30 5.31 6.63
C TYR A 321 -23.85 4.89 6.94
N GLY A 322 -22.86 5.44 6.22
CA GLY A 322 -21.45 5.10 6.42
C GLY A 322 -21.04 3.77 5.80
N THR A 323 -21.86 3.20 4.90
CA THR A 323 -21.60 1.90 4.27
C THR A 323 -21.03 2.09 2.86
N VAL A 324 -20.03 1.27 2.53
CA VAL A 324 -19.45 1.21 1.19
C VAL A 324 -19.91 -0.08 0.51
N ALA A 325 -20.80 0.04 -0.48
CA ALA A 325 -21.46 -1.12 -1.09
C ALA A 325 -20.48 -2.12 -1.75
N PRO A 326 -19.39 -1.71 -2.42
CA PRO A 326 -18.36 -2.64 -2.91
C PRO A 326 -17.68 -3.44 -1.78
N HIS A 327 -17.44 -2.81 -0.62
CA HIS A 327 -16.79 -3.48 0.52
C HIS A 327 -17.66 -4.59 1.08
N THR A 328 -18.98 -4.37 1.17
CA THR A 328 -19.89 -5.39 1.71
C THR A 328 -19.98 -6.61 0.82
N LEU A 329 -19.89 -6.46 -0.51
CA LEU A 329 -19.85 -7.59 -1.44
C LEU A 329 -18.57 -8.42 -1.29
N ILE A 330 -17.40 -7.77 -1.21
CA ILE A 330 -16.13 -8.48 -1.01
C ILE A 330 -16.15 -9.19 0.34
N ARG A 331 -16.62 -8.50 1.39
CA ARG A 331 -16.75 -9.11 2.72
C ARG A 331 -17.66 -10.32 2.68
N GLN A 332 -18.80 -10.25 1.99
CA GLN A 332 -19.71 -11.39 1.83
C GLN A 332 -18.98 -12.59 1.22
N HIS A 333 -18.20 -12.38 0.16
CA HIS A 333 -17.42 -13.44 -0.46
C HIS A 333 -16.35 -14.00 0.48
N MET A 334 -15.58 -13.15 1.17
CA MET A 334 -14.52 -13.61 2.07
C MET A 334 -15.06 -14.34 3.31
N ASP A 335 -16.21 -13.91 3.83
CA ASP A 335 -16.85 -14.52 5.00
C ASP A 335 -17.55 -15.84 4.65
N HIS A 336 -18.21 -15.92 3.49
CA HIS A 336 -19.14 -17.00 3.18
C HIS A 336 -18.77 -17.86 1.95
N GLY A 337 -17.78 -17.45 1.15
CA GLY A 337 -17.38 -18.15 -0.06
C GLY A 337 -18.39 -18.07 -1.21
N HIS A 338 -19.36 -17.16 -1.16
CA HIS A 338 -20.41 -17.04 -2.18
C HIS A 338 -21.00 -15.63 -2.26
N TRP A 339 -21.70 -15.35 -3.35
CA TRP A 339 -22.57 -14.19 -3.48
C TRP A 339 -23.89 -14.54 -4.19
N TYR A 340 -24.87 -13.64 -4.10
CA TYR A 340 -26.17 -13.85 -4.74
C TYR A 340 -26.17 -13.42 -6.20
N ASP A 341 -26.75 -14.26 -7.05
CA ASP A 341 -27.20 -13.87 -8.38
C ASP A 341 -28.38 -12.90 -8.24
N ARG A 342 -28.19 -11.66 -8.70
CA ARG A 342 -29.21 -10.60 -8.58
C ARG A 342 -30.42 -10.81 -9.46
N GLN A 343 -30.32 -11.61 -10.53
CA GLN A 343 -31.42 -11.89 -11.43
C GLN A 343 -32.17 -13.15 -11.00
N LYS A 344 -31.43 -14.22 -10.72
CA LYS A 344 -32.02 -15.53 -10.40
C LYS A 344 -32.33 -15.72 -8.91
N LEU A 345 -31.82 -14.83 -8.06
CA LEU A 345 -31.93 -14.94 -6.59
C LEU A 345 -31.41 -16.27 -6.06
N THR A 346 -30.34 -16.78 -6.69
CA THR A 346 -29.68 -18.04 -6.31
C THR A 346 -28.27 -17.77 -5.82
N LEU A 347 -27.74 -18.67 -5.00
CA LEU A 347 -26.36 -18.60 -4.53
C LEU A 347 -25.40 -19.04 -5.65
N LYS A 348 -24.30 -18.30 -5.79
CA LYS A 348 -23.13 -18.68 -6.57
C LYS A 348 -21.97 -18.88 -5.62
N ASP A 349 -21.57 -20.13 -5.45
CA ASP A 349 -20.42 -20.51 -4.63
C ASP A 349 -19.15 -20.29 -5.43
N ILE A 350 -18.25 -19.43 -4.94
CA ILE A 350 -17.08 -18.96 -5.65
C ILE A 350 -15.84 -19.58 -4.99
N HIS A 351 -15.05 -20.30 -5.79
CA HIS A 351 -13.89 -21.04 -5.30
C HIS A 351 -12.60 -20.62 -6.01
N ASN A 352 -11.46 -20.98 -5.41
CA ASN A 352 -10.11 -20.76 -5.95
C ASN A 352 -9.80 -19.29 -6.31
N CYS A 353 -10.28 -18.37 -5.48
CA CYS A 353 -10.08 -16.94 -5.63
C CYS A 353 -9.31 -16.38 -4.42
N GLN A 354 -8.47 -15.37 -4.64
CA GLN A 354 -7.78 -14.61 -3.60
C GLN A 354 -7.83 -13.11 -3.90
N TYR A 355 -7.65 -12.29 -2.87
CA TYR A 355 -7.69 -10.83 -2.97
C TYR A 355 -6.35 -10.22 -2.60
N VAL A 356 -5.89 -9.28 -3.43
CA VAL A 356 -4.79 -8.37 -3.10
C VAL A 356 -5.26 -6.95 -3.35
N ALA A 357 -4.90 -6.02 -2.48
CA ALA A 357 -5.43 -4.66 -2.51
C ALA A 357 -4.35 -3.60 -2.33
N CYS A 358 -4.60 -2.42 -2.91
CA CYS A 358 -3.86 -1.19 -2.65
C CYS A 358 -4.80 -0.11 -2.12
N MET A 359 -4.27 0.76 -1.24
CA MET A 359 -5.02 1.87 -0.66
C MET A 359 -4.15 3.13 -0.58
N ASN A 360 -4.77 4.29 -0.82
CA ASN A 360 -4.17 5.59 -0.57
C ASN A 360 -4.87 6.32 0.59
N PRO A 361 -4.27 6.42 1.78
CA PRO A 361 -4.94 6.97 2.97
C PRO A 361 -5.29 8.46 2.84
N THR A 362 -4.68 9.20 1.92
CA THR A 362 -4.91 10.65 1.73
C THR A 362 -5.95 10.98 0.66
N SER A 363 -6.54 9.99 -0.01
CA SER A 363 -7.52 10.17 -1.08
C SER A 363 -8.75 9.30 -0.83
N GLY A 364 -9.93 9.75 -1.27
CA GLY A 364 -11.19 9.05 -1.01
C GLY A 364 -11.61 9.11 0.47
N SER A 365 -12.19 8.02 0.97
CA SER A 365 -12.46 7.88 2.40
C SER A 365 -11.18 7.59 3.17
N PHE A 366 -10.98 8.27 4.30
CA PHE A 366 -9.87 7.99 5.22
C PHE A 366 -9.95 6.61 5.87
N THR A 367 -11.09 5.92 5.77
CA THR A 367 -11.33 4.63 6.43
C THR A 367 -12.02 3.62 5.52
N ILE A 368 -11.67 2.35 5.68
CA ILE A 368 -12.33 1.18 5.08
C ILE A 368 -13.20 0.54 6.17
N ASP A 369 -14.26 -0.20 5.80
CA ASP A 369 -15.03 -1.01 6.75
C ASP A 369 -14.08 -1.93 7.56
N PRO A 370 -13.95 -1.74 8.88
CA PRO A 370 -13.08 -2.55 9.74
C PRO A 370 -13.36 -4.06 9.64
N ARG A 371 -14.61 -4.42 9.34
CA ARG A 371 -15.03 -5.82 9.20
C ARG A 371 -14.52 -6.45 7.92
N LEU A 372 -14.26 -5.66 6.88
CA LEU A 372 -13.58 -6.14 5.68
C LEU A 372 -12.07 -6.16 5.92
N GLN A 373 -11.52 -5.07 6.46
CA GLN A 373 -10.08 -4.92 6.68
C GLN A 373 -9.51 -6.02 7.58
N ARG A 374 -10.29 -6.60 8.49
CA ARG A 374 -9.85 -7.74 9.33
C ARG A 374 -9.23 -8.88 8.52
N HIS A 375 -9.74 -9.15 7.31
CA HIS A 375 -9.26 -10.27 6.50
C HIS A 375 -7.91 -10.02 5.81
N PHE A 376 -7.43 -8.78 5.79
CA PHE A 376 -6.21 -8.40 5.08
C PHE A 376 -5.02 -8.22 6.03
N CYS A 377 -3.86 -8.73 5.62
CA CYS A 377 -2.58 -8.30 6.16
C CYS A 377 -2.25 -6.90 5.63
N VAL A 378 -2.03 -5.92 6.50
CA VAL A 378 -1.82 -4.53 6.11
C VAL A 378 -0.33 -4.16 6.22
N PHE A 379 0.28 -3.74 5.11
CA PHE A 379 1.66 -3.21 5.08
C PHE A 379 1.70 -1.80 4.53
N ALA A 380 2.40 -0.92 5.24
CA ALA A 380 2.65 0.45 4.83
C ALA A 380 3.82 0.50 3.84
N VAL A 381 3.58 1.06 2.66
CA VAL A 381 4.60 1.36 1.66
C VAL A 381 5.03 2.81 1.85
N SER A 382 6.18 3.00 2.48
CA SER A 382 6.74 4.33 2.73
C SER A 382 7.39 4.93 1.49
N PHE A 383 7.52 6.25 1.49
CA PHE A 383 8.26 6.94 0.45
C PHE A 383 9.76 6.57 0.56
N PRO A 384 10.45 6.26 -0.54
CA PRO A 384 11.87 5.93 -0.50
C PRO A 384 12.71 7.08 0.10
N GLY A 385 13.69 6.73 0.92
CA GLY A 385 14.65 7.69 1.45
C GLY A 385 15.50 8.34 0.37
N GLN A 386 16.20 9.43 0.71
CA GLN A 386 16.98 10.20 -0.26
C GLN A 386 18.09 9.40 -0.95
N GLU A 387 18.78 8.57 -0.19
CA GLU A 387 19.85 7.71 -0.68
C GLU A 387 19.31 6.68 -1.68
N ALA A 388 18.14 6.11 -1.39
CA ALA A 388 17.46 5.20 -2.29
C ALA A 388 17.07 5.92 -3.59
N LEU A 389 16.45 7.10 -3.53
CA LEU A 389 16.11 7.87 -4.74
C LEU A 389 17.34 8.24 -5.56
N THR A 390 18.43 8.64 -4.90
CA THR A 390 19.70 8.95 -5.57
C THR A 390 20.22 7.74 -6.30
N THR A 391 20.20 6.56 -5.66
CA THR A 391 20.64 5.29 -6.27
C THR A 391 19.75 4.90 -7.46
N ILE A 392 18.42 4.99 -7.30
CA ILE A 392 17.43 4.69 -8.34
C ILE A 392 17.71 5.52 -9.60
N TYR A 393 17.64 6.85 -9.51
CA TYR A 393 17.75 7.71 -10.68
C TYR A 393 19.18 7.78 -11.23
N SER A 394 20.21 7.62 -10.40
CA SER A 394 21.60 7.52 -10.88
C SER A 394 21.82 6.26 -11.70
N THR A 395 21.28 5.12 -11.26
CA THR A 395 21.43 3.85 -11.99
C THR A 395 20.70 3.90 -13.32
N ILE A 396 19.45 4.39 -13.33
CA ILE A 396 18.65 4.58 -14.55
C ILE A 396 19.38 5.49 -15.56
N LEU A 397 19.81 6.68 -15.12
CA LEU A 397 20.44 7.64 -16.02
C LEU A 397 21.81 7.15 -16.51
N ALA A 398 22.62 6.54 -15.64
CA ALA A 398 23.92 6.01 -16.01
C ALA A 398 23.81 4.90 -17.07
N GLN A 399 22.86 3.97 -16.88
CA GLN A 399 22.64 2.88 -17.85
C GLN A 399 22.13 3.41 -19.19
N HIS A 400 21.22 4.38 -19.21
CA HIS A 400 20.77 5.01 -20.46
C HIS A 400 21.91 5.69 -21.23
N LEU A 401 22.72 6.50 -20.54
CA LEU A 401 23.85 7.19 -21.18
C LEU A 401 24.91 6.22 -21.70
N ALA A 402 25.13 5.10 -20.99
CA ALA A 402 26.00 4.03 -21.43
C ALA A 402 25.42 3.28 -22.65
N PHE A 403 24.15 2.90 -22.61
CA PHE A 403 23.46 2.20 -23.70
C PHE A 403 23.46 3.01 -24.99
N ARG A 404 23.24 4.33 -24.90
CA ARG A 404 23.27 5.24 -26.05
C ARG A 404 24.69 5.67 -26.46
N SER A 405 25.74 5.14 -25.82
CA SER A 405 27.15 5.46 -26.12
C SER A 405 27.48 6.95 -26.09
N VAL A 406 26.84 7.71 -25.18
CA VAL A 406 27.00 9.17 -25.04
C VAL A 406 28.43 9.51 -24.58
N PRO A 407 29.05 10.63 -25.00
CA PRO A 407 30.41 10.98 -24.61
C PRO A 407 30.66 10.96 -23.10
N MET A 408 31.84 10.46 -22.68
CA MET A 408 32.23 10.35 -21.26
C MET A 408 32.15 11.68 -20.50
N ALA A 409 32.35 12.82 -21.18
CA ALA A 409 32.21 14.14 -20.57
C ALA A 409 30.78 14.39 -20.05
N VAL A 410 29.76 13.90 -20.77
CA VAL A 410 28.34 13.99 -20.38
C VAL A 410 28.02 12.95 -19.30
N GLN A 411 28.59 11.75 -19.39
CA GLN A 411 28.37 10.71 -18.37
C GLN A 411 28.84 11.17 -16.97
N ARG A 412 29.93 11.94 -16.89
CA ARG A 412 30.47 12.45 -15.61
C ARG A 412 29.56 13.43 -14.88
N ILE A 413 28.69 14.17 -15.58
CA ILE A 413 27.77 15.13 -14.94
C ILE A 413 26.45 14.48 -14.46
N SER A 414 26.19 13.23 -14.84
CA SER A 414 24.93 12.51 -14.52
C SER A 414 24.62 12.48 -13.02
N SER A 415 25.60 12.20 -12.17
CA SER A 415 25.41 12.12 -10.72
C SER A 415 25.07 13.48 -10.10
N GLN A 416 25.71 14.55 -10.58
CA GLN A 416 25.41 15.91 -10.16
C GLN A 416 24.01 16.33 -10.62
N LEU A 417 23.64 15.98 -11.86
CA LEU A 417 22.30 16.26 -12.40
C LEU A 417 21.20 15.56 -11.60
N VAL A 418 21.41 14.29 -11.19
CA VAL A 418 20.46 13.58 -10.33
C VAL A 418 20.34 14.25 -8.97
N ALA A 419 21.45 14.67 -8.36
CA ALA A 419 21.43 15.39 -7.09
C ALA A 419 20.66 16.72 -7.21
N SER A 420 20.90 17.50 -8.27
CA SER A 420 20.16 18.74 -8.56
C SER A 420 18.68 18.49 -8.85
N ALA A 421 18.33 17.44 -9.61
CA ALA A 421 16.94 17.07 -9.90
C ALA A 421 16.18 16.71 -8.62
N LEU A 422 16.80 15.96 -7.71
CA LEU A 422 16.20 15.63 -6.41
C LEU A 422 16.08 16.84 -5.49
N ALA A 423 17.09 17.72 -5.48
CA ALA A 423 17.03 18.97 -4.73
C ALA A 423 15.91 19.89 -5.23
N LEU A 424 15.79 20.02 -6.56
CA LEU A 424 14.71 20.77 -7.20
C LEU A 424 13.34 20.19 -6.84
N HIS A 425 13.15 18.87 -6.99
CA HIS A 425 11.88 18.21 -6.64
C HIS A 425 11.47 18.47 -5.19
N ARG A 426 12.41 18.42 -4.25
CA ARG A 426 12.18 18.74 -2.84
C ARG A 426 11.75 20.18 -2.64
N LYS A 427 12.45 21.14 -3.25
CA LYS A 427 12.09 22.56 -3.14
C LYS A 427 10.73 22.86 -3.77
N VAL A 428 10.43 22.28 -4.93
CA VAL A 428 9.11 22.41 -5.59
C VAL A 428 8.01 21.88 -4.69
N THR A 429 8.19 20.67 -4.14
CA THR A 429 7.20 20.04 -3.25
C THR A 429 7.00 20.84 -1.96
N ALA A 430 8.05 21.46 -1.41
CA ALA A 430 7.96 22.28 -0.21
C ALA A 430 7.36 23.69 -0.47
N THR A 431 7.58 24.24 -1.66
CA THR A 431 7.13 25.60 -2.02
C THR A 431 5.68 25.61 -2.49
N PHE A 432 5.31 24.62 -3.30
CA PHE A 432 4.00 24.55 -3.94
C PHE A 432 3.14 23.47 -3.26
N LEU A 433 2.49 23.88 -2.18
CA LEU A 433 1.58 23.01 -1.42
C LEU A 433 0.15 23.06 -1.99
N PRO A 434 -0.60 21.95 -1.92
CA PRO A 434 -1.99 21.93 -2.32
C PRO A 434 -2.83 22.85 -1.42
N THR A 435 -3.67 23.68 -2.03
CA THR A 435 -4.62 24.55 -1.33
C THR A 435 -6.05 24.31 -1.84
N ALA A 436 -7.05 24.88 -1.18
CA ALA A 436 -8.45 24.79 -1.62
C ALA A 436 -8.67 25.29 -3.06
N ILE A 437 -7.83 26.23 -3.52
CA ILE A 437 -7.87 26.78 -4.89
C ILE A 437 -6.93 26.00 -5.81
N LYS A 438 -5.73 25.69 -5.33
CA LYS A 438 -4.65 25.01 -6.08
C LYS A 438 -4.50 23.56 -5.61
N PHE A 439 -5.59 22.80 -5.65
CA PHE A 439 -5.62 21.42 -5.14
C PHE A 439 -4.79 20.45 -6.00
N HIS A 440 -4.49 20.83 -7.24
CA HIS A 440 -3.68 20.05 -8.18
C HIS A 440 -2.17 20.23 -7.99
N TYR A 441 -1.73 21.07 -7.04
CA TYR A 441 -0.31 21.24 -6.67
C TYR A 441 0.14 20.06 -5.81
N VAL A 442 0.11 18.88 -6.41
CA VAL A 442 0.54 17.62 -5.82
C VAL A 442 1.70 17.11 -6.65
N PHE A 443 2.88 17.15 -6.05
CA PHE A 443 4.13 16.69 -6.65
C PHE A 443 4.55 15.39 -5.98
N ASN A 444 4.75 14.34 -6.78
CA ASN A 444 5.17 13.01 -6.29
C ASN A 444 6.21 12.39 -7.24
N LEU A 445 6.67 11.17 -6.93
CA LEU A 445 7.71 10.50 -7.74
C LEU A 445 7.30 10.24 -9.19
N ARG A 446 6.00 10.22 -9.51
CA ARG A 446 5.55 10.13 -10.91
C ARG A 446 5.99 11.35 -11.71
N ASP A 447 5.95 12.54 -11.11
CA ASP A 447 6.40 13.76 -11.78
C ASP A 447 7.90 13.74 -12.02
N LEU A 448 8.67 13.36 -10.99
CA LEU A 448 10.11 13.19 -11.15
C LEU A 448 10.44 12.12 -12.20
N SER A 449 9.72 11.00 -12.20
CA SER A 449 9.89 9.94 -13.20
C SER A 449 9.50 10.39 -14.61
N ASN A 450 8.53 11.29 -14.77
CA ASN A 450 8.20 11.88 -16.08
C ASN A 450 9.34 12.75 -16.61
N ILE A 451 10.02 13.51 -15.75
CA ILE A 451 11.20 14.30 -16.13
C ILE A 451 12.30 13.38 -16.64
N PHE A 452 12.62 12.33 -15.89
CA PHE A 452 13.62 11.35 -16.31
C PHE A 452 13.19 10.59 -17.56
N GLN A 453 11.90 10.22 -17.70
CA GLN A 453 11.36 9.61 -18.92
C GLN A 453 11.59 10.50 -20.15
N GLY A 454 11.38 11.81 -20.03
CA GLY A 454 11.69 12.77 -21.08
C GLY A 454 13.18 12.75 -21.46
N ILE A 455 14.06 12.70 -20.47
CA ILE A 455 15.51 12.57 -20.68
C ILE A 455 15.85 11.22 -21.35
N LEU A 456 15.16 10.13 -21.03
CA LEU A 456 15.39 8.82 -21.63
C LEU A 456 15.02 8.74 -23.13
N PHE A 457 14.23 9.68 -23.65
CA PHE A 457 13.98 9.79 -25.10
C PHE A 457 15.13 10.47 -25.87
N SER A 458 16.13 10.99 -25.18
CA SER A 458 17.28 11.62 -25.82
C SER A 458 18.11 10.66 -26.66
N THR A 459 18.64 11.17 -27.78
CA THR A 459 19.54 10.46 -28.68
C THR A 459 20.95 11.07 -28.64
N LEU A 460 21.93 10.32 -29.14
CA LEU A 460 23.33 10.76 -29.23
C LEU A 460 23.51 12.03 -30.05
N GLU A 461 22.62 12.28 -31.01
CA GLU A 461 22.67 13.48 -31.86
C GLU A 461 22.43 14.77 -31.08
N ILE A 462 21.62 14.68 -30.01
CA ILE A 462 21.20 15.78 -29.14
C ILE A 462 22.20 15.98 -28.00
N LEU A 463 22.71 14.89 -27.42
CA LEU A 463 23.60 14.93 -26.25
C LEU A 463 25.09 14.97 -26.62
N ARG A 464 25.55 16.08 -27.19
CA ARG A 464 26.95 16.26 -27.59
C ARG A 464 27.82 16.83 -26.47
N THR A 465 27.28 17.76 -25.72
CA THR A 465 27.98 18.48 -24.64
C THR A 465 27.26 18.32 -23.30
N PRO A 466 27.96 18.47 -22.16
CA PRO A 466 27.31 18.42 -20.84
C PRO A 466 26.19 19.45 -20.70
N LEU A 467 26.31 20.60 -21.38
CA LEU A 467 25.32 21.66 -21.36
C LEU A 467 24.00 21.24 -22.03
N ASP A 468 24.05 20.37 -23.04
CA ASP A 468 22.84 19.88 -23.72
C ASP A 468 21.99 19.03 -22.77
N LEU A 469 22.64 18.19 -21.93
CA LEU A 469 21.95 17.39 -20.93
C LEU A 469 21.29 18.27 -19.85
N VAL A 470 21.99 19.31 -19.37
CA VAL A 470 21.44 20.25 -18.39
C VAL A 470 20.26 21.02 -18.98
N ARG A 471 20.37 21.50 -20.23
CA ARG A 471 19.27 22.19 -20.93
C ARG A 471 18.06 21.29 -21.13
N LEU A 472 18.29 20.02 -21.48
CA LEU A 472 17.22 19.04 -21.63
C LEU A 472 16.52 18.79 -20.28
N TRP A 473 17.27 18.58 -19.20
CA TRP A 473 16.69 18.43 -17.87
C TRP A 473 15.87 19.67 -17.45
N LEU A 474 16.38 20.87 -17.69
CA LEU A 474 15.66 22.11 -17.41
C LEU A 474 14.37 22.22 -18.23
N HIS A 475 14.41 21.87 -19.51
CA HIS A 475 13.22 21.84 -20.37
C HIS A 475 12.17 20.87 -19.84
N GLU A 476 12.56 19.62 -19.54
CA GLU A 476 11.63 18.62 -19.02
C GLU A 476 11.08 19.00 -17.63
N ALA A 477 11.91 19.60 -16.77
CA ALA A 477 11.47 20.10 -15.47
C ALA A 477 10.46 21.27 -15.61
N GLU A 478 10.70 22.20 -16.54
CA GLU A 478 9.77 23.30 -16.82
C GLU A 478 8.44 22.77 -17.39
N ARG A 479 8.47 21.75 -18.26
CA ARG A 479 7.25 21.12 -18.76
C ARG A 479 6.46 20.42 -17.65
N VAL A 480 7.11 19.55 -16.88
CA VAL A 480 6.40 18.75 -15.87
C VAL A 480 5.89 19.59 -14.70
N TYR A 481 6.69 20.55 -14.21
CA TYR A 481 6.28 21.40 -13.09
C TYR A 481 5.57 22.68 -13.53
N GLY A 482 6.05 23.33 -14.57
CA GLY A 482 5.54 24.61 -15.05
C GLY A 482 4.15 24.51 -15.66
N ASP A 483 3.85 23.43 -16.40
CA ASP A 483 2.51 23.23 -16.98
C ASP A 483 1.43 23.00 -15.91
N LYS A 484 1.80 22.67 -14.66
CA LYS A 484 0.87 22.62 -13.53
C LYS A 484 0.60 23.98 -12.90
N MET A 485 1.39 25.00 -13.18
CA MET A 485 1.26 26.31 -12.53
C MET A 485 0.16 27.14 -13.20
N VAL A 486 -0.75 27.69 -12.39
CA VAL A 486 -1.89 28.49 -12.89
C VAL A 486 -1.52 29.95 -13.06
N ASP A 487 -0.81 30.52 -12.08
CA ASP A 487 -0.53 31.95 -12.03
C ASP A 487 0.86 32.26 -12.58
N GLU A 488 1.01 33.39 -13.28
CA GLU A 488 2.31 33.87 -13.77
C GLU A 488 3.31 34.10 -12.63
N LYS A 489 2.80 34.50 -11.44
CA LYS A 489 3.62 34.63 -10.23
C LYS A 489 4.19 33.29 -9.75
N ASP A 490 3.43 32.20 -9.90
CA ASP A 490 3.90 30.86 -9.53
C ASP A 490 4.94 30.37 -10.54
N GLN A 491 4.75 30.65 -11.83
CA GLN A 491 5.75 30.36 -12.87
C GLN A 491 7.06 31.13 -12.62
N GLU A 492 6.99 32.41 -12.25
CA GLU A 492 8.17 33.20 -11.89
C GLU A 492 8.86 32.65 -10.63
N THR A 493 8.08 32.24 -9.63
CA THR A 493 8.61 31.60 -8.42
C THR A 493 9.29 30.27 -8.77
N LEU A 494 8.69 29.47 -9.65
CA LEU A 494 9.27 28.21 -10.13
C LEU A 494 10.61 28.47 -10.82
N ARG A 495 10.69 29.46 -11.72
CA ARG A 495 11.96 29.83 -12.39
C ARG A 495 13.05 30.21 -11.38
N ARG A 496 12.72 31.00 -10.34
CA ARG A 496 13.67 31.35 -9.27
C ARG A 496 14.14 30.12 -8.49
N VAL A 497 13.22 29.21 -8.15
CA VAL A 497 13.54 27.97 -7.45
C VAL A 497 14.44 27.07 -8.31
N THR A 498 14.17 26.98 -9.61
CA THR A 498 14.98 26.22 -10.57
C THR A 498 16.39 26.78 -10.70
N ILE A 499 16.56 28.10 -10.82
CA ILE A 499 17.87 28.73 -10.92
C ILE A 499 18.68 28.60 -9.61
N ALA A 500 18.01 28.59 -8.46
CA ALA A 500 18.66 28.47 -7.15
C ALA A 500 18.99 27.03 -6.74
N SER A 501 18.59 26.02 -7.52
CA SER A 501 18.80 24.59 -7.24
C SER A 501 19.85 24.01 -8.17
#